data_AF-A0A936XTD2-F1
#
_entry.id   AF-A0A936XTD2-F1
#
_cell.length_a   1.000
_cell.length_b   1.000
_cell.length_c   1.000
_cell.angle_alpha   90.00
_cell.angle_beta   90.00
_cell.angle_gamma   90.00
#
_symmetry.space_group_name_H-M   'P 1'
#
loop_
_entity.id
_entity.type
_entity.pdbx_description
1 polymer ?
#
loop_
_entity_poly.entity_id
_entity_poly.type
_entity_poly.pdbx_seq_one_letter_code
_entity_poly.pdbx_strand_id
1 'polypeptide(L)'
;MRKIVLLLIIQLAGFDLFSQNVGIGTPTPSEKLDVNGNINLTGTIKANGTDGQPNQVLMKNSSGTLAWGDMSDYKNFATFLSTGSWLVPAGVTKIAVELWGPGGGGASVGGGGGGSYIVGVFTVTPGNTINISVGPGGAGATNSVSSGGDGTFSRVIIGGVEIDAYGGKGAVYNSAGSYYSSGDGGSYYASPGFTAFIGIYGQNGTVSKKNYAQAGTATFYEIGEMGNGGDAANTVNSGGKGIFYIATPGGFPAFTDIRFSGNNASKVPGGGGGSYLVNSFAGANGMAIIRF
;
A
#
# COMPACT_ATOMS: atom_id res chain seq x y z
N MET A 1 93.33 21.81 35.94
CA MET A 1 92.42 20.75 35.45
C MET A 1 91.41 20.40 36.54
N ARG A 2 90.35 21.21 36.71
CA ARG A 2 89.17 20.89 37.53
C ARG A 2 87.95 21.67 37.00
N LYS A 3 86.89 20.92 36.69
CA LYS A 3 85.46 21.28 36.52
C LYS A 3 84.98 21.94 35.21
N ILE A 4 83.95 21.29 34.65
CA ILE A 4 82.78 21.68 33.81
C ILE A 4 82.52 20.42 32.96
N VAL A 5 81.66 19.44 33.29
CA VAL A 5 80.23 19.44 33.70
C VAL A 5 79.37 20.30 32.78
N LEU A 6 79.04 19.76 31.61
CA LEU A 6 77.74 19.99 30.96
C LEU A 6 77.41 18.72 30.16
N LEU A 7 76.67 17.80 30.78
CA LEU A 7 75.26 17.61 30.43
C LEU A 7 75.03 16.96 29.05
N LEU A 8 75.68 15.82 28.79
CA LEU A 8 75.16 14.84 27.82
C LEU A 8 74.05 13.98 28.49
N ILE A 9 73.15 14.61 29.25
CA ILE A 9 71.96 14.01 29.89
C ILE A 9 70.82 13.83 28.87
N ILE A 10 71.04 14.07 27.58
CA ILE A 10 70.04 13.82 26.53
C ILE A 10 69.99 12.34 26.12
N GLN A 11 70.69 11.43 26.83
CA GLN A 11 70.60 10.01 26.48
C GLN A 11 69.34 9.29 26.99
N LEU A 12 68.62 9.74 28.03
CA LEU A 12 67.68 8.83 28.69
C LEU A 12 66.51 9.47 29.47
N ALA A 13 66.05 10.67 29.10
CA ALA A 13 64.71 11.08 29.52
C ALA A 13 63.72 10.32 28.63
N GLY A 14 63.07 9.29 29.21
CA GLY A 14 62.06 8.50 28.54
C GLY A 14 61.09 9.41 27.81
N PHE A 15 61.15 9.37 26.48
CA PHE A 15 59.94 9.51 25.71
C PHE A 15 59.12 8.26 26.03
N ASP A 16 58.46 8.28 27.18
CA ASP A 16 57.19 7.60 27.29
C ASP A 16 56.33 8.28 26.22
N LEU A 17 56.40 7.73 25.01
CA LEU A 17 55.49 8.04 23.91
C LEU A 17 54.13 7.58 24.40
N PHE A 18 53.50 8.37 25.27
CA PHE A 18 52.07 8.33 25.46
C PHE A 18 51.50 8.33 24.06
N SER A 19 50.68 7.32 23.73
CA SER A 19 50.01 7.23 22.44
C SER A 19 49.39 8.59 22.13
N GLN A 20 50.05 9.39 21.29
CA GLN A 20 49.53 10.67 20.84
C GLN A 20 48.40 10.38 19.85
N ASN A 21 47.36 11.20 19.87
CA ASN A 21 46.35 11.17 18.83
C ASN A 21 47.01 11.41 17.47
N VAL A 22 46.59 10.67 16.44
CA VAL A 22 47.09 10.80 15.08
C VAL A 22 46.18 11.75 14.31
N GLY A 23 46.71 12.91 13.93
CA GLY A 23 46.02 13.88 13.07
C GLY A 23 46.56 13.86 11.64
N ILE A 24 45.70 13.68 10.64
CA ILE A 24 46.04 13.81 9.21
C ILE A 24 45.28 15.02 8.65
N GLY A 25 45.99 16.12 8.38
CA GLY A 25 45.37 17.40 8.03
C GLY A 25 44.74 18.13 9.23
N THR A 26 44.99 17.66 10.45
CA THR A 26 44.47 18.18 11.72
C THR A 26 45.61 18.32 12.75
N PRO A 27 46.16 19.53 12.98
CA PRO A 27 47.29 19.70 13.90
C PRO A 27 46.92 19.53 15.38
N THR A 28 45.62 19.62 15.69
CA THR A 28 45.05 19.44 17.03
C THR A 28 43.94 18.38 16.97
N PRO A 29 44.26 17.10 16.81
CA PRO A 29 43.28 16.03 16.64
C PRO A 29 42.43 15.84 17.91
N SER A 30 41.11 15.89 17.75
CA SER A 30 40.13 15.77 18.85
C SER A 30 39.82 14.32 19.24
N GLU A 31 40.09 13.40 18.32
CA GLU A 31 39.92 11.96 18.48
C GLU A 31 41.27 11.24 18.33
N LYS A 32 41.34 9.96 18.75
CA LYS A 32 42.57 9.16 18.63
C LYS A 32 43.10 9.07 17.19
N LEU A 33 42.21 9.07 16.21
CA LEU A 33 42.51 9.26 14.80
C LEU A 33 41.54 10.31 14.27
N ASP A 34 42.08 11.42 13.77
CA ASP A 34 41.31 12.53 13.23
C ASP A 34 41.84 12.87 11.83
N VAL A 35 41.01 12.72 10.81
CA VAL A 35 41.39 12.92 9.40
C VAL A 35 40.51 14.02 8.81
N ASN A 36 41.10 15.17 8.53
CA ASN A 36 40.45 16.23 7.75
C ASN A 36 40.78 16.03 6.27
N GLY A 37 40.11 15.06 5.66
CA GLY A 37 40.32 14.66 4.28
C GLY A 37 39.63 13.34 3.95
N ASN A 38 39.96 12.78 2.79
CA ASN A 38 39.41 11.50 2.36
C ASN A 38 40.19 10.33 2.95
N ILE A 39 39.49 9.24 3.25
CA ILE A 39 40.09 7.96 3.62
C ILE A 39 39.85 6.97 2.47
N ASN A 40 40.92 6.40 1.92
CA ASN A 40 40.86 5.36 0.89
C ASN A 40 41.27 4.02 1.50
N LEU A 41 40.38 3.02 1.48
CA LEU A 41 40.59 1.69 2.06
C LEU A 41 40.49 0.63 0.96
N THR A 42 41.39 -0.34 0.97
CA THR A 42 41.33 -1.52 0.09
C THR A 42 40.69 -2.75 0.77
N GLY A 43 40.46 -2.67 2.08
CA GLY A 43 39.74 -3.65 2.89
C GLY A 43 38.40 -3.12 3.39
N THR A 44 37.92 -3.67 4.51
CA THR A 44 36.65 -3.29 5.15
C THR A 44 36.87 -2.45 6.40
N ILE A 45 35.81 -1.78 6.87
CA ILE A 45 35.78 -1.12 8.17
C ILE A 45 35.22 -2.12 9.20
N LYS A 46 35.92 -2.28 10.33
CA LYS A 46 35.39 -3.04 11.48
C LYS A 46 34.94 -2.10 12.57
N ALA A 47 33.69 -2.22 12.98
CA ALA A 47 33.15 -1.50 14.12
C ALA A 47 33.08 -2.44 15.33
N ASN A 48 33.73 -2.07 16.43
CA ASN A 48 33.83 -2.89 17.64
C ASN A 48 34.31 -4.33 17.34
N GLY A 49 35.29 -4.47 16.44
CA GLY A 49 35.86 -5.76 16.05
C GLY A 49 35.04 -6.56 15.03
N THR A 50 33.85 -6.10 14.64
CA THR A 50 32.94 -6.81 13.73
C THR A 50 32.94 -6.17 12.33
N ASP A 51 33.02 -7.01 11.31
CA ASP A 51 32.91 -6.60 9.90
C ASP A 51 31.45 -6.53 9.46
N GLY A 52 31.15 -5.66 8.50
CA GLY A 52 29.83 -5.53 7.91
C GLY A 52 29.49 -6.73 7.03
N GLN A 53 28.22 -7.11 7.01
CA GLN A 53 27.69 -8.06 6.02
C GLN A 53 27.12 -7.32 4.80
N PRO A 54 26.91 -8.01 3.66
CA PRO A 54 26.22 -7.41 2.53
C PRO A 54 24.89 -6.76 2.92
N ASN A 55 24.58 -5.60 2.33
CA ASN A 55 23.38 -4.79 2.57
C ASN A 55 23.26 -4.11 3.95
N GLN A 56 24.33 -4.12 4.75
CA GLN A 56 24.38 -3.34 5.98
C GLN A 56 25.04 -1.98 5.74
N VAL A 57 24.64 -1.00 6.54
CA VAL A 57 25.33 0.29 6.65
C VAL A 57 25.87 0.47 8.05
N LEU A 58 27.00 1.16 8.16
CA LEU A 58 27.58 1.50 9.44
C LEU A 58 26.80 2.67 10.04
N MET A 59 26.22 2.47 11.21
CA MET A 59 25.39 3.47 11.88
C MET A 59 25.66 3.50 13.38
N LYS A 60 25.24 4.58 14.06
CA LYS A 60 25.26 4.64 15.52
C LYS A 60 24.03 3.90 16.07
N ASN A 61 24.24 2.92 16.93
CA ASN A 61 23.15 2.21 17.60
C ASN A 61 22.57 3.02 18.78
N SER A 62 21.48 2.53 19.38
CA SER A 62 20.82 3.16 20.54
C SER A 62 21.71 3.26 21.78
N SER A 63 22.75 2.43 21.88
CA SER A 63 23.77 2.48 22.94
C SER A 63 24.86 3.51 22.69
N GLY A 64 24.76 4.25 21.58
CA GLY A 64 25.70 5.31 21.21
C GLY A 64 27.01 4.82 20.59
N THR A 65 27.13 3.53 20.28
CA THR A 65 28.31 2.92 19.65
C THR A 65 28.08 2.69 18.16
N LEU A 66 29.15 2.60 17.37
CA LEU A 66 29.04 2.21 15.97
C LEU A 66 28.69 0.73 15.86
N ALA A 67 27.70 0.40 15.04
CA ALA A 67 27.30 -0.96 14.73
C ALA A 67 26.85 -1.05 13.27
N TRP A 68 27.04 -2.22 12.67
CA TRP A 68 26.46 -2.54 11.38
C TRP A 68 24.98 -2.84 11.55
N GLY A 69 24.14 -2.11 10.82
CA GLY A 69 22.69 -2.26 10.84
C GLY A 69 22.13 -2.27 9.43
N ASP A 70 20.97 -2.88 9.25
CA ASP A 70 20.22 -2.77 8.01
C ASP A 70 19.46 -1.43 7.96
N MET A 71 19.28 -0.87 6.76
CA MET A 71 18.50 0.37 6.61
C MET A 71 16.98 0.14 6.56
N SER A 72 16.52 -1.09 6.32
CA SER A 72 15.09 -1.43 6.24
C SER A 72 14.74 -2.49 7.27
N ASP A 73 13.75 -2.19 8.11
CA ASP A 73 13.12 -3.15 9.03
C ASP A 73 12.33 -4.24 8.28
N TYR A 74 11.95 -4.00 7.02
CA TYR A 74 11.15 -4.93 6.21
C TYR A 74 11.89 -5.29 4.93
N LYS A 75 12.39 -6.52 4.84
CA LYS A 75 13.20 -7.01 3.71
C LYS A 75 12.43 -7.94 2.79
N ASN A 76 11.36 -8.53 3.30
CA ASN A 76 10.55 -9.50 2.60
C ASN A 76 9.09 -9.06 2.58
N PHE A 77 8.31 -9.69 1.70
CA PHE A 77 6.88 -9.54 1.68
C PHE A 77 6.16 -10.85 1.41
N ALA A 78 4.93 -10.97 1.91
CA ALA A 78 3.99 -12.03 1.59
C ALA A 78 2.66 -11.42 1.13
N THR A 79 2.14 -11.89 -0.01
CA THR A 79 0.90 -11.36 -0.62
C THR A 79 -0.22 -12.38 -0.52
N PHE A 80 -1.42 -11.91 -0.17
CA PHE A 80 -2.64 -12.71 -0.05
C PHE A 80 -3.73 -12.14 -0.96
N LEU A 81 -4.14 -12.93 -1.95
CA LEU A 81 -5.28 -12.62 -2.85
C LEU A 81 -6.58 -13.32 -2.40
N SER A 82 -6.47 -14.16 -1.37
CA SER A 82 -7.56 -14.89 -0.71
C SER A 82 -7.18 -15.10 0.75
N THR A 83 -8.16 -15.43 1.60
CA THR A 83 -7.93 -15.77 3.01
C THR A 83 -6.87 -16.85 3.17
N GLY A 84 -6.01 -16.68 4.18
CA GLY A 84 -4.91 -17.60 4.47
C GLY A 84 -4.25 -17.32 5.82
N SER A 85 -3.15 -18.00 6.09
CA SER A 85 -2.37 -17.84 7.33
C SER A 85 -0.90 -17.67 7.02
N TRP A 86 -0.19 -16.93 7.87
CA TRP A 86 1.23 -16.66 7.75
C TRP A 86 1.97 -16.97 9.06
N LEU A 87 3.03 -17.78 9.00
CA LEU A 87 3.90 -18.05 10.13
C LEU A 87 4.97 -16.95 10.23
N VAL A 88 5.06 -16.29 11.37
CA VAL A 88 6.10 -15.27 11.64
C VAL A 88 7.48 -15.94 11.63
N PRO A 89 8.39 -15.58 10.71
CA PRO A 89 9.72 -16.19 10.62
C PRO A 89 10.58 -15.91 11.86
N ALA A 90 11.63 -16.72 12.02
CA ALA A 90 12.64 -16.49 13.06
C ALA A 90 13.26 -15.09 12.94
N GLY A 91 13.40 -14.39 14.08
CA GLY A 91 13.99 -13.05 14.15
C GLY A 91 13.07 -11.89 13.77
N VAL A 92 11.88 -12.15 13.20
CA VAL A 92 10.91 -11.11 12.85
C VAL A 92 10.11 -10.72 14.08
N THR A 93 10.31 -9.48 14.55
CA THR A 93 9.61 -8.94 15.73
C THR A 93 8.71 -7.75 15.41
N LYS A 94 8.71 -7.29 14.16
CA LYS A 94 7.94 -6.15 13.69
C LYS A 94 7.52 -6.40 12.24
N ILE A 95 6.28 -6.08 11.91
CA ILE A 95 5.74 -6.18 10.55
C ILE A 95 4.88 -4.97 10.21
N ALA A 96 4.76 -4.66 8.92
CA ALA A 96 3.69 -3.81 8.41
C ALA A 96 2.68 -4.68 7.65
N VAL A 97 1.39 -4.48 7.92
CA VAL A 97 0.30 -5.20 7.23
C VAL A 97 -0.51 -4.17 6.45
N GLU A 98 -0.49 -4.28 5.13
CA GLU A 98 -1.32 -3.52 4.21
C GLU A 98 -2.56 -4.34 3.84
N LEU A 99 -3.74 -3.74 3.94
CA LEU A 99 -5.02 -4.35 3.60
C LEU A 99 -5.78 -3.47 2.62
N TRP A 100 -6.34 -4.09 1.60
CA TRP A 100 -7.34 -3.50 0.73
C TRP A 100 -8.68 -4.21 0.92
N GLY A 101 -9.74 -3.42 1.06
CA GLY A 101 -11.10 -3.91 1.06
C GLY A 101 -11.49 -4.33 -0.36
N PRO A 102 -12.45 -5.24 -0.50
CA PRO A 102 -13.03 -5.59 -1.81
C PRO A 102 -13.85 -4.45 -2.43
N GLY A 103 -14.01 -4.45 -3.75
CA GLY A 103 -14.90 -3.50 -4.43
C GLY A 103 -16.37 -3.92 -4.37
N GLY A 104 -17.28 -2.96 -4.44
CA GLY A 104 -18.71 -3.22 -4.65
C GLY A 104 -19.03 -3.50 -6.12
N GLY A 105 -20.14 -4.19 -6.39
CA GLY A 105 -20.61 -4.48 -7.74
C GLY A 105 -21.32 -3.29 -8.40
N GLY A 106 -21.20 -3.20 -9.72
CA GLY A 106 -21.95 -2.21 -10.51
C GLY A 106 -23.42 -2.60 -10.71
N ALA A 107 -24.22 -1.64 -11.13
CA ALA A 107 -25.61 -1.79 -11.57
C ALA A 107 -25.85 -0.97 -12.84
N SER A 108 -26.98 -1.15 -13.53
CA SER A 108 -27.30 -0.36 -14.75
C SER A 108 -27.29 1.16 -14.52
N VAL A 109 -27.49 1.56 -13.27
CA VAL A 109 -27.57 2.96 -12.82
C VAL A 109 -26.23 3.57 -12.39
N GLY A 110 -25.19 2.77 -12.17
CA GLY A 110 -23.90 3.27 -11.74
C GLY A 110 -22.88 2.17 -11.46
N GLY A 111 -21.60 2.56 -11.38
CA GLY A 111 -20.55 1.64 -10.92
C GLY A 111 -20.55 1.47 -9.40
N GLY A 112 -20.04 0.33 -8.93
CA GLY A 112 -19.83 0.07 -7.51
C GLY A 112 -18.64 0.86 -6.95
N GLY A 113 -18.59 1.05 -5.64
CA GLY A 113 -17.49 1.75 -4.98
C GLY A 113 -16.23 0.88 -4.88
N GLY A 114 -15.07 1.52 -4.84
CA GLY A 114 -13.80 0.86 -4.56
C GLY A 114 -13.65 0.54 -3.06
N GLY A 115 -12.90 -0.51 -2.73
CA GLY A 115 -12.58 -0.85 -1.35
C GLY A 115 -11.62 0.15 -0.70
N SER A 116 -11.63 0.20 0.64
CA SER A 116 -10.70 1.05 1.39
C SER A 116 -9.30 0.45 1.46
N TYR A 117 -8.39 1.19 2.08
CA TYR A 117 -7.04 0.78 2.37
C TYR A 117 -6.71 1.08 3.83
N ILE A 118 -6.04 0.16 4.51
CA ILE A 118 -5.41 0.42 5.79
C ILE A 118 -4.05 -0.27 5.86
N VAL A 119 -3.05 0.44 6.38
CA VAL A 119 -1.77 -0.15 6.77
C VAL A 119 -1.55 0.04 8.26
N GLY A 120 -1.16 -1.03 8.95
CA GLY A 120 -0.82 -1.01 10.37
C GLY A 120 0.58 -1.59 10.63
N VAL A 121 1.32 -1.02 11.57
CA VAL A 121 2.61 -1.55 12.03
C VAL A 121 2.42 -2.26 13.37
N PHE A 122 2.83 -3.53 13.41
CA PHE A 122 2.62 -4.41 14.56
C PHE A 122 3.94 -4.93 15.10
N THR A 123 4.02 -5.05 16.43
CA THR A 123 5.00 -5.94 17.07
C THR A 123 4.46 -7.36 17.03
N VAL A 124 5.32 -8.31 16.66
CA VAL A 124 4.98 -9.73 16.54
C VAL A 124 6.01 -10.60 17.24
N THR A 125 5.65 -11.85 17.51
CA THR A 125 6.55 -12.83 18.10
C THR A 125 6.91 -13.88 17.04
N PRO A 126 8.20 -14.15 16.80
CA PRO A 126 8.62 -15.26 15.94
C PRO A 126 7.94 -16.58 16.32
N GLY A 127 7.50 -17.34 15.31
CA GLY A 127 6.81 -18.62 15.49
C GLY A 127 5.30 -18.51 15.70
N ASN A 128 4.74 -17.33 15.95
CA ASN A 128 3.27 -17.16 15.96
C ASN A 128 2.70 -17.28 14.54
N THR A 129 1.45 -17.77 14.43
CA THR A 129 0.71 -17.76 13.17
C THR A 129 -0.30 -16.61 13.17
N ILE A 130 -0.31 -15.83 12.09
CA ILE A 130 -1.23 -14.73 11.86
C ILE A 130 -2.24 -15.16 10.79
N ASN A 131 -3.53 -15.07 11.11
CA ASN A 131 -4.61 -15.32 10.15
C ASN A 131 -4.95 -14.03 9.40
N ILE A 132 -5.07 -14.14 8.08
CA ILE A 132 -5.35 -13.04 7.16
C ILE A 132 -6.67 -13.33 6.46
N SER A 133 -7.67 -12.47 6.66
CA SER A 133 -8.95 -12.55 5.94
C SER A 133 -8.92 -11.62 4.74
N VAL A 134 -9.23 -12.13 3.56
CA VAL A 134 -9.35 -11.33 2.33
C VAL A 134 -10.77 -11.46 1.81
N GLY A 135 -11.48 -10.33 1.76
CA GLY A 135 -12.89 -10.30 1.39
C GLY A 135 -13.12 -10.45 -0.11
N PRO A 136 -14.15 -11.19 -0.55
CA PRO A 136 -14.59 -11.19 -1.94
C PRO A 136 -15.24 -9.87 -2.35
N GLY A 137 -15.10 -9.54 -3.63
CA GLY A 137 -15.82 -8.46 -4.31
C GLY A 137 -17.33 -8.66 -4.34
N GLY A 138 -18.08 -7.56 -4.34
CA GLY A 138 -19.53 -7.58 -4.48
C GLY A 138 -19.97 -8.01 -5.87
N ALA A 139 -21.02 -8.83 -5.96
CA ALA A 139 -21.56 -9.31 -7.23
C ALA A 139 -22.11 -8.15 -8.07
N GLY A 140 -21.94 -8.20 -9.40
CA GLY A 140 -22.60 -7.25 -10.29
C GLY A 140 -24.11 -7.49 -10.35
N ALA A 141 -24.89 -6.45 -10.66
CA ALA A 141 -26.32 -6.57 -10.92
C ALA A 141 -26.59 -7.58 -12.05
N THR A 142 -27.55 -8.48 -11.85
CA THR A 142 -27.89 -9.55 -12.82
C THR A 142 -28.85 -9.10 -13.91
N ASN A 143 -29.55 -8.00 -13.70
CA ASN A 143 -30.50 -7.40 -14.64
C ASN A 143 -30.55 -5.87 -14.48
N SER A 144 -31.23 -5.19 -15.41
CA SER A 144 -31.31 -3.73 -15.48
C SER A 144 -32.03 -3.05 -14.31
N VAL A 145 -32.67 -3.82 -13.44
CA VAL A 145 -33.48 -3.33 -12.30
C VAL A 145 -33.01 -3.93 -10.97
N SER A 146 -31.74 -4.32 -10.92
CA SER A 146 -31.11 -4.89 -9.72
C SER A 146 -29.94 -4.04 -9.25
N SER A 147 -29.70 -4.06 -7.95
CA SER A 147 -28.53 -3.42 -7.34
C SER A 147 -27.30 -4.30 -7.52
N GLY A 148 -26.12 -3.69 -7.47
CA GLY A 148 -24.88 -4.40 -7.24
C GLY A 148 -24.79 -4.84 -5.78
N GLY A 149 -24.07 -5.92 -5.52
CA GLY A 149 -23.73 -6.37 -4.17
C GLY A 149 -22.62 -5.52 -3.55
N ASP A 150 -22.63 -5.40 -2.23
CA ASP A 150 -21.54 -4.79 -1.48
C ASP A 150 -20.29 -5.68 -1.49
N GLY A 151 -19.12 -5.05 -1.53
CA GLY A 151 -17.87 -5.70 -1.13
C GLY A 151 -17.91 -6.00 0.38
N THR A 152 -17.33 -7.12 0.78
CA THR A 152 -17.22 -7.53 2.19
C THR A 152 -16.12 -6.75 2.94
N PHE A 153 -15.08 -7.40 3.46
CA PHE A 153 -13.97 -6.76 4.14
C PHE A 153 -12.72 -7.63 4.11
N SER A 154 -11.54 -7.01 4.19
CA SER A 154 -10.28 -7.68 4.52
C SER A 154 -9.88 -7.32 5.94
N ARG A 155 -9.37 -8.29 6.71
CA ARG A 155 -9.15 -8.16 8.16
C ARG A 155 -7.90 -8.88 8.63
N VAL A 156 -7.23 -8.28 9.59
CA VAL A 156 -6.18 -8.92 10.39
C VAL A 156 -6.35 -8.58 11.86
N ILE A 157 -6.15 -9.58 12.72
CA ILE A 157 -6.10 -9.42 14.19
C ILE A 157 -4.76 -9.95 14.70
N ILE A 158 -3.95 -9.08 15.30
CA ILE A 158 -2.63 -9.41 15.84
C ILE A 158 -2.56 -8.92 17.28
N GLY A 159 -2.28 -9.82 18.22
CA GLY A 159 -2.14 -9.45 19.65
C GLY A 159 -3.39 -8.80 20.25
N GLY A 160 -4.58 -9.12 19.74
CA GLY A 160 -5.85 -8.50 20.14
C GLY A 160 -6.16 -7.16 19.46
N VAL A 161 -5.27 -6.65 18.60
CA VAL A 161 -5.49 -5.44 17.79
C VAL A 161 -6.01 -5.84 16.42
N GLU A 162 -7.15 -5.28 16.04
CA GLU A 162 -7.85 -5.48 14.78
C GLU A 162 -7.66 -4.28 13.86
N ILE A 163 -7.39 -4.56 12.59
CA ILE A 163 -7.52 -3.60 11.49
C ILE A 163 -8.37 -4.19 10.37
N ASP A 164 -9.27 -3.36 9.83
CA ASP A 164 -10.17 -3.73 8.75
C ASP A 164 -10.09 -2.73 7.60
N ALA A 165 -10.05 -3.28 6.39
CA ALA A 165 -10.38 -2.57 5.17
C ALA A 165 -11.76 -3.03 4.69
N TYR A 166 -12.80 -2.21 4.92
CA TYR A 166 -14.15 -2.50 4.43
C TYR A 166 -14.24 -2.31 2.92
N GLY A 167 -15.12 -3.10 2.33
CA GLY A 167 -15.39 -3.05 0.91
C GLY A 167 -16.26 -1.88 0.50
N GLY A 168 -16.17 -1.52 -0.78
CA GLY A 168 -17.05 -0.53 -1.38
C GLY A 168 -18.49 -1.03 -1.48
N LYS A 169 -19.44 -0.11 -1.49
CA LYS A 169 -20.87 -0.41 -1.64
C LYS A 169 -21.21 -0.74 -3.08
N GLY A 170 -22.20 -1.59 -3.28
CA GLY A 170 -22.79 -1.83 -4.59
C GLY A 170 -23.55 -0.61 -5.08
N ALA A 171 -23.67 -0.43 -6.39
CA ALA A 171 -24.58 0.58 -6.93
C ALA A 171 -26.03 0.21 -6.64
N VAL A 172 -26.84 1.18 -6.23
CA VAL A 172 -28.20 0.95 -5.72
C VAL A 172 -29.24 1.30 -6.77
N TYR A 173 -30.06 0.31 -7.10
CA TYR A 173 -31.29 0.46 -7.89
C TYR A 173 -32.51 0.34 -6.95
N ASN A 174 -33.31 1.40 -6.83
CA ASN A 174 -34.56 1.38 -6.06
C ASN A 174 -35.77 1.79 -6.93
N SER A 175 -36.62 0.81 -7.27
CA SER A 175 -37.85 1.03 -8.04
C SER A 175 -38.99 1.69 -7.25
N ALA A 176 -38.97 1.62 -5.91
CA ALA A 176 -40.03 2.15 -5.05
C ALA A 176 -39.82 3.63 -4.65
N GLY A 177 -38.60 4.16 -4.82
CA GLY A 177 -38.24 5.51 -4.40
C GLY A 177 -37.63 6.42 -5.47
N SER A 178 -37.42 5.93 -6.70
CA SER A 178 -36.70 6.67 -7.77
C SER A 178 -35.28 7.13 -7.37
N TYR A 179 -34.65 6.45 -6.41
CA TYR A 179 -33.28 6.71 -6.01
C TYR A 179 -32.34 5.78 -6.77
N TYR A 180 -31.39 6.40 -7.46
CA TYR A 180 -30.35 5.74 -8.23
C TYR A 180 -29.01 6.33 -7.78
N SER A 181 -28.13 5.50 -7.23
CA SER A 181 -26.82 5.95 -6.80
C SER A 181 -25.74 4.96 -7.24
N SER A 182 -24.57 5.51 -7.54
CA SER A 182 -23.36 4.69 -7.59
C SER A 182 -23.03 4.16 -6.18
N GLY A 183 -22.14 3.18 -6.14
CA GLY A 183 -21.64 2.66 -4.89
C GLY A 183 -20.66 3.61 -4.23
N ASP A 184 -20.80 3.82 -2.92
CA ASP A 184 -19.85 4.56 -2.10
C ASP A 184 -18.56 3.75 -1.87
N GLY A 185 -17.44 4.47 -1.74
CA GLY A 185 -16.16 3.88 -1.38
C GLY A 185 -16.17 3.24 0.01
N GLY A 186 -15.36 2.19 0.17
CA GLY A 186 -15.23 1.50 1.45
C GLY A 186 -14.62 2.39 2.54
N SER A 187 -14.95 2.10 3.79
CA SER A 187 -14.34 2.70 4.99
C SER A 187 -13.27 1.78 5.60
N TYR A 188 -12.58 2.22 6.63
CA TYR A 188 -11.60 1.41 7.37
C TYR A 188 -11.87 1.46 8.87
N TYR A 189 -11.30 0.50 9.60
CA TYR A 189 -11.34 0.48 11.06
C TYR A 189 -9.99 0.02 11.64
N ALA A 190 -9.66 0.59 12.80
CA ALA A 190 -8.56 0.16 13.65
C ALA A 190 -9.04 0.12 15.09
N SER A 191 -8.60 -0.86 15.88
CA SER A 191 -8.98 -0.96 17.29
C SER A 191 -8.68 0.33 18.07
N PRO A 192 -9.55 0.71 19.03
CA PRO A 192 -9.30 1.84 19.91
C PRO A 192 -7.93 1.74 20.59
N GLY A 193 -7.16 2.83 20.58
CA GLY A 193 -5.82 2.89 21.19
C GLY A 193 -4.69 2.39 20.30
N PHE A 194 -4.98 1.76 19.15
CA PHE A 194 -3.96 1.51 18.13
C PHE A 194 -3.74 2.76 17.30
N THR A 195 -2.52 3.29 17.27
CA THR A 195 -2.20 4.58 16.61
C THR A 195 -1.17 4.44 15.49
N ALA A 196 -0.56 3.27 15.34
CA ALA A 196 0.47 3.02 14.32
C ALA A 196 -0.17 2.58 12.99
N PHE A 197 -1.11 3.36 12.46
CA PHE A 197 -1.82 3.05 11.23
C PHE A 197 -2.07 4.26 10.33
N ILE A 198 -2.30 3.99 9.04
CA ILE A 198 -2.80 4.96 8.06
C ILE A 198 -3.98 4.29 7.34
N GLY A 199 -5.14 4.94 7.37
CA GLY A 199 -6.36 4.48 6.68
C GLY A 199 -6.83 5.48 5.62
N ILE A 200 -7.30 4.96 4.49
CA ILE A 200 -7.78 5.76 3.36
C ILE A 200 -9.09 5.16 2.85
N TYR A 201 -10.11 6.00 2.67
CA TYR A 201 -11.40 5.59 2.10
C TYR A 201 -11.25 5.22 0.61
N GLY A 202 -12.02 4.23 0.17
CA GLY A 202 -12.14 3.92 -1.26
C GLY A 202 -12.81 5.05 -2.03
N GLN A 203 -12.71 5.04 -3.35
CA GLN A 203 -13.43 6.01 -4.18
C GLN A 203 -14.85 5.53 -4.48
N ASN A 204 -15.77 6.49 -4.59
CA ASN A 204 -17.12 6.21 -5.07
C ASN A 204 -17.08 5.81 -6.56
N GLY A 205 -18.02 4.96 -6.97
CA GLY A 205 -18.33 4.77 -8.39
C GLY A 205 -19.00 6.01 -8.98
N THR A 206 -19.17 6.04 -10.29
CA THR A 206 -19.90 7.10 -10.99
C THR A 206 -21.27 6.63 -11.42
N VAL A 207 -22.23 7.56 -11.47
CA VAL A 207 -23.56 7.30 -12.01
C VAL A 207 -23.52 7.12 -13.53
N SER A 208 -24.44 6.29 -14.04
CA SER A 208 -24.71 6.18 -15.47
C SER A 208 -25.45 7.43 -15.97
N LYS A 209 -25.15 7.88 -17.19
CA LYS A 209 -25.76 9.04 -17.82
C LYS A 209 -26.38 8.66 -19.15
N LYS A 210 -27.52 9.26 -19.47
CA LYS A 210 -28.22 9.10 -20.75
C LYS A 210 -28.48 10.46 -21.37
N ASN A 211 -28.16 10.58 -22.65
CA ASN A 211 -28.37 11.74 -23.49
C ASN A 211 -29.16 11.34 -24.74
N TYR A 212 -29.80 12.31 -25.40
CA TYR A 212 -30.54 12.08 -26.63
C TYR A 212 -30.08 13.03 -27.72
N ALA A 213 -29.91 12.52 -28.94
CA ALA A 213 -29.52 13.31 -30.11
C ALA A 213 -30.47 13.04 -31.28
N GLN A 214 -30.89 14.08 -31.99
CA GLN A 214 -31.75 13.93 -33.17
C GLN A 214 -30.91 13.53 -34.39
N ALA A 215 -31.31 12.45 -35.08
CA ALA A 215 -30.65 11.91 -36.26
C ALA A 215 -31.40 12.21 -37.56
N GLY A 216 -32.70 12.55 -37.45
CA GLY A 216 -33.58 12.91 -38.54
C GLY A 216 -34.89 13.49 -38.01
N THR A 217 -35.81 13.86 -38.90
CA THR A 217 -37.09 14.51 -38.53
C THR A 217 -37.97 13.67 -37.60
N ALA A 218 -37.84 12.32 -37.65
CA ALA A 218 -38.58 11.39 -36.78
C ALA A 218 -37.66 10.40 -36.02
N THR A 219 -36.34 10.54 -36.12
CA THR A 219 -35.38 9.59 -35.54
C THR A 219 -34.51 10.29 -34.50
N PHE A 220 -34.46 9.73 -33.31
CA PHE A 220 -33.55 10.13 -32.23
C PHE A 220 -32.60 8.97 -31.91
N TYR A 221 -31.46 9.26 -31.29
CA TYR A 221 -30.57 8.27 -30.70
C TYR A 221 -30.50 8.49 -29.21
N GLU A 222 -30.55 7.40 -28.45
CA GLU A 222 -30.12 7.36 -27.06
C GLU A 222 -28.60 7.12 -27.02
N ILE A 223 -27.89 7.97 -26.31
CA ILE A 223 -26.45 7.88 -26.06
C ILE A 223 -26.27 7.66 -24.57
N GLY A 224 -25.67 6.55 -24.17
CA GLY A 224 -25.40 6.31 -22.75
C GLY A 224 -23.93 6.14 -22.43
N GLU A 225 -23.53 6.82 -21.35
CA GLU A 225 -22.25 6.68 -20.67
C GLU A 225 -22.49 5.97 -19.35
N MET A 226 -22.20 4.68 -19.29
CA MET A 226 -22.45 3.89 -18.10
C MET A 226 -21.44 4.17 -16.99
N GLY A 227 -21.89 4.05 -15.75
CA GLY A 227 -21.09 4.32 -14.56
C GLY A 227 -19.81 3.49 -14.47
N ASN A 228 -18.69 4.16 -14.16
CA ASN A 228 -17.44 3.50 -13.83
C ASN A 228 -17.44 3.09 -12.36
N GLY A 229 -16.82 1.95 -12.06
CA GLY A 229 -16.52 1.56 -10.69
C GLY A 229 -15.46 2.49 -10.08
N GLY A 230 -15.54 2.67 -8.77
CA GLY A 230 -14.55 3.45 -8.02
C GLY A 230 -13.22 2.70 -7.89
N ASP A 231 -12.12 3.45 -7.87
CA ASP A 231 -10.80 2.88 -7.57
C ASP A 231 -10.71 2.51 -6.08
N ALA A 232 -10.07 1.39 -5.79
CA ALA A 232 -9.65 1.09 -4.43
C ALA A 232 -8.67 2.14 -3.94
N ALA A 233 -8.70 2.41 -2.64
CA ALA A 233 -7.78 3.35 -2.03
C ALA A 233 -6.31 2.94 -2.26
N ASN A 234 -5.42 3.93 -2.37
CA ASN A 234 -4.00 3.71 -2.68
C ASN A 234 -3.75 2.91 -3.98
N THR A 235 -4.67 3.01 -4.95
CA THR A 235 -4.50 2.47 -6.30
C THR A 235 -4.99 3.49 -7.33
N VAL A 236 -4.69 3.23 -8.61
CA VAL A 236 -5.21 4.00 -9.74
C VAL A 236 -5.73 3.03 -10.80
N ASN A 237 -6.86 3.37 -11.42
CA ASN A 237 -7.48 2.59 -12.49
C ASN A 237 -7.79 1.13 -12.13
N SER A 238 -8.16 0.88 -10.88
CA SER A 238 -8.62 -0.43 -10.40
C SER A 238 -10.13 -0.61 -10.61
N GLY A 239 -10.91 0.47 -10.61
CA GLY A 239 -12.33 0.46 -10.89
C GLY A 239 -12.64 0.06 -12.34
N GLY A 240 -13.61 -0.83 -12.49
CA GLY A 240 -14.11 -1.29 -13.79
C GLY A 240 -14.71 -0.14 -14.60
N LYS A 241 -14.66 -0.23 -15.93
CA LYS A 241 -15.18 0.83 -16.81
C LYS A 241 -16.57 0.47 -17.29
N GLY A 242 -17.51 1.41 -17.14
CA GLY A 242 -18.82 1.30 -17.74
C GLY A 242 -18.73 1.40 -19.26
N ILE A 243 -19.70 0.81 -19.95
CA ILE A 243 -19.77 0.87 -21.40
C ILE A 243 -20.25 2.23 -21.93
N PHE A 244 -19.91 2.52 -23.17
CA PHE A 244 -20.53 3.56 -23.97
C PHE A 244 -21.38 2.92 -25.08
N TYR A 245 -22.60 3.43 -25.30
CA TYR A 245 -23.47 2.97 -26.39
C TYR A 245 -24.21 4.12 -27.08
N ILE A 246 -24.56 3.88 -28.34
CA ILE A 246 -25.48 4.70 -29.14
C ILE A 246 -26.51 3.76 -29.77
N ALA A 247 -27.79 3.97 -29.47
CA ALA A 247 -28.90 3.13 -29.93
C ALA A 247 -30.09 3.98 -30.39
N THR A 248 -30.97 3.40 -31.21
CA THR A 248 -32.31 3.98 -31.47
C THR A 248 -33.16 3.99 -30.18
N PRO A 249 -34.17 4.86 -30.02
CA PRO A 249 -34.94 4.95 -28.79
C PRO A 249 -35.94 3.79 -28.75
N GLY A 250 -36.12 3.15 -27.58
CA GLY A 250 -37.06 2.02 -27.48
C GLY A 250 -36.86 1.09 -26.28
N GLY A 251 -35.75 1.21 -25.55
CA GLY A 251 -35.42 0.30 -24.45
C GLY A 251 -34.91 -1.05 -24.95
N PHE A 252 -34.14 -1.75 -24.11
CA PHE A 252 -33.69 -3.11 -24.41
C PHE A 252 -34.89 -4.07 -24.36
N PRO A 253 -35.01 -5.07 -25.27
CA PRO A 253 -34.07 -5.46 -26.32
C PRO A 253 -34.32 -4.81 -27.69
N ALA A 254 -35.22 -3.83 -27.81
CA ALA A 254 -35.60 -3.22 -29.09
C ALA A 254 -34.53 -2.28 -29.67
N PHE A 255 -33.43 -2.07 -28.95
CA PHE A 255 -32.29 -1.30 -29.41
C PHE A 255 -31.59 -1.96 -30.60
N THR A 256 -31.39 -1.19 -31.67
CA THR A 256 -30.39 -1.52 -32.69
C THR A 256 -29.14 -0.70 -32.41
N ASP A 257 -28.05 -1.40 -32.07
CA ASP A 257 -26.82 -0.79 -31.59
C ASP A 257 -25.91 -0.34 -32.73
N ILE A 258 -25.45 0.91 -32.70
CA ILE A 258 -24.59 1.48 -33.75
C ILE A 258 -23.11 1.44 -33.34
N ARG A 259 -22.78 1.58 -32.05
CA ARG A 259 -21.42 1.45 -31.48
C ARG A 259 -21.46 0.99 -30.02
N PHE A 260 -20.60 0.03 -29.66
CA PHE A 260 -20.34 -0.43 -28.29
C PHE A 260 -18.84 -0.40 -28.01
N SER A 261 -18.40 0.16 -26.88
CA SER A 261 -16.99 0.12 -26.46
C SER A 261 -16.75 -0.83 -25.29
N GLY A 262 -15.50 -1.34 -25.21
CA GLY A 262 -15.09 -2.46 -24.38
C GLY A 262 -15.21 -2.22 -22.87
N ASN A 263 -15.84 -3.19 -22.22
CA ASN A 263 -15.95 -3.33 -20.79
C ASN A 263 -14.60 -3.77 -20.18
N ASN A 264 -14.12 -3.00 -19.20
CA ASN A 264 -13.03 -3.45 -18.33
C ASN A 264 -13.64 -3.89 -17.01
N ALA A 265 -13.48 -5.17 -16.68
CA ALA A 265 -13.77 -5.67 -15.35
C ALA A 265 -12.95 -4.90 -14.30
N SER A 266 -13.46 -4.88 -13.07
CA SER A 266 -12.71 -4.41 -11.91
C SER A 266 -11.39 -5.17 -11.78
N LYS A 267 -10.38 -4.52 -11.21
CA LYS A 267 -9.05 -5.07 -11.01
C LYS A 267 -8.72 -5.15 -9.53
N VAL A 268 -8.00 -6.21 -9.18
CA VAL A 268 -7.44 -6.37 -7.84
C VAL A 268 -6.31 -5.34 -7.64
N PRO A 269 -6.20 -4.73 -6.45
CA PRO A 269 -7.07 -4.93 -5.29
C PRO A 269 -8.31 -4.03 -5.33
N GLY A 270 -9.45 -4.57 -4.90
CA GLY A 270 -10.59 -3.81 -4.40
C GLY A 270 -11.33 -2.90 -5.37
N GLY A 271 -11.04 -2.92 -6.67
CA GLY A 271 -11.71 -2.05 -7.65
C GLY A 271 -13.22 -2.30 -7.71
N GLY A 272 -14.03 -1.23 -7.75
CA GLY A 272 -15.47 -1.34 -7.92
C GLY A 272 -15.87 -1.84 -9.31
N GLY A 273 -17.02 -2.50 -9.43
CA GLY A 273 -17.55 -3.01 -10.69
C GLY A 273 -18.13 -1.92 -11.59
N GLY A 274 -17.85 -1.99 -12.90
CA GLY A 274 -18.45 -1.10 -13.91
C GLY A 274 -19.93 -1.41 -14.20
N SER A 275 -20.63 -0.44 -14.74
CA SER A 275 -22.03 -0.54 -15.13
C SER A 275 -22.22 -1.04 -16.57
N TYR A 276 -23.29 -1.81 -16.79
CA TYR A 276 -23.73 -2.32 -18.09
C TYR A 276 -25.26 -2.24 -18.21
N LEU A 277 -25.78 -2.32 -19.43
CA LEU A 277 -27.22 -2.17 -19.71
C LEU A 277 -28.10 -3.23 -19.04
N VAL A 278 -27.65 -4.49 -19.02
CA VAL A 278 -28.41 -5.64 -18.51
C VAL A 278 -27.72 -6.31 -17.32
N ASN A 279 -26.49 -6.79 -17.47
CA ASN A 279 -25.72 -7.41 -16.40
C ASN A 279 -24.40 -6.66 -16.14
N SER A 280 -24.28 -6.05 -14.97
CA SER A 280 -23.11 -5.25 -14.60
C SER A 280 -21.98 -6.11 -14.03
N PHE A 281 -20.81 -5.49 -13.84
CA PHE A 281 -19.61 -6.19 -13.40
C PHE A 281 -19.51 -6.28 -11.88
N ALA A 282 -18.94 -7.39 -11.40
CA ALA A 282 -18.58 -7.54 -10.01
C ALA A 282 -17.43 -6.60 -9.62
N GLY A 283 -17.35 -6.25 -8.34
CA GLY A 283 -16.15 -5.67 -7.76
C GLY A 283 -15.03 -6.71 -7.65
N ALA A 284 -13.79 -6.24 -7.55
CA ALA A 284 -12.64 -7.09 -7.36
C ALA A 284 -12.47 -7.48 -5.89
N ASN A 285 -11.84 -8.62 -5.65
CA ASN A 285 -11.49 -9.05 -4.29
C ASN A 285 -10.55 -8.05 -3.62
N GLY A 286 -10.54 -8.07 -2.29
CA GLY A 286 -9.53 -7.40 -1.49
C GLY A 286 -8.13 -8.02 -1.68
N MET A 287 -7.17 -7.52 -0.92
CA MET A 287 -5.80 -8.04 -0.90
C MET A 287 -5.16 -7.74 0.45
N ALA A 288 -4.18 -8.55 0.85
CA ALA A 288 -3.28 -8.20 1.94
C ALA A 288 -1.82 -8.36 1.53
N ILE A 289 -0.95 -7.52 2.10
CA ILE A 289 0.51 -7.65 2.01
C ILE A 289 1.08 -7.56 3.43
N ILE A 290 1.91 -8.51 3.81
CA ILE A 290 2.72 -8.44 5.04
C ILE A 290 4.14 -8.10 4.63
N ARG A 291 4.72 -7.05 5.19
CA ARG A 291 6.14 -6.69 5.07
C ARG A 291 6.86 -7.01 6.38
N PHE A 292 8.00 -7.68 6.30
CA PHE A 292 8.72 -8.25 7.45
C PHE A 292 10.22 -8.40 7.22
#